data_AF-A0A7Y4ZHA2-F1
#
_entry.id   AF-A0A7Y4ZHA2-F1
#
_cell.length_a   1.000
_cell.length_b   1.000
_cell.length_c   1.000
_cell.angle_alpha   90.00
_cell.angle_beta   90.00
_cell.angle_gamma   90.00
#
_symmetry.space_group_name_H-M   'P 1'
#
loop_
_entity.id
_entity.type
_entity.pdbx_description
1 polymer ?
#
loop_
_entity_poly.entity_id
_entity_poly.type
_entity_poly.pdbx_seq_one_letter_code
_entity_poly.pdbx_strand_id
1 'polypeptide(L)'
;LVAATSEAEQVELHGYIADVLEDDCRDLDAAEVGYHADRSGFAQRAAELLLLAATRAADLGYDASYLVASARAADPTTLAEARARVQSSIPVSLAMMGNIVVSPTSVRRGGNTSRAATPAATFDPAEADTARRHPVLPDEEPEDDATPTAMLPPKVAPASPARPPRRATNPYPAELSTANRPGDRPLLGDVAPELANYVRTSILSGAYDVAERWVDALDASGDASERATRLRGIVRSLRGDVPTGLRLLRGVREKASSPLRSCQGALALSFSLLHARRLREARIAALEALAIARELGHGPSERACMALFASLYRALGRTDVAADLRRQVLHEAPAARTTLSV
;
A
#
# COMPACT_ATOMS: atom_id res chain seq x y z
N LEU A 1 13.74 -5.73 5.28
CA LEU A 1 13.96 -4.46 4.56
C LEU A 1 13.35 -3.27 5.30
N VAL A 2 12.13 -3.35 5.87
CA VAL A 2 11.61 -2.28 6.75
C VAL A 2 12.61 -1.95 7.86
N ALA A 3 13.18 -2.94 8.56
CA ALA A 3 14.24 -2.68 9.56
C ALA A 3 15.59 -2.16 9.00
N ALA A 4 15.79 -2.14 7.67
CA ALA A 4 17.01 -1.68 7.01
C ALA A 4 16.79 -0.41 6.15
N THR A 5 15.53 -0.01 5.95
CA THR A 5 15.14 1.26 5.33
C THR A 5 15.10 2.34 6.38
N SER A 6 15.43 3.56 5.97
CA SER A 6 15.33 4.72 6.85
C SER A 6 13.92 4.87 7.40
N GLU A 7 13.77 5.41 8.61
CA GLU A 7 12.48 5.62 9.25
C GLU A 7 11.49 6.37 8.34
N ALA A 8 12.00 7.35 7.57
CA ALA A 8 11.23 8.09 6.57
C ALA A 8 10.66 7.20 5.46
N GLU A 9 11.42 6.21 4.97
CA GLU A 9 10.95 5.26 3.95
C GLU A 9 9.93 4.27 4.52
N GLN A 10 10.02 3.92 5.80
CA GLN A 10 9.05 3.06 6.47
C GLN A 10 7.71 3.78 6.65
N VAL A 11 7.75 5.04 7.10
CA VAL A 11 6.58 5.93 7.21
C VAL A 11 5.90 6.08 5.84
N GLU A 12 6.68 6.29 4.79
CA GLU A 12 6.18 6.43 3.44
C GLU A 12 5.58 5.14 2.88
N LEU A 13 6.20 3.99 3.16
CA LEU A 13 5.68 2.69 2.79
C LEU A 13 4.35 2.41 3.50
N HIS A 14 4.27 2.70 4.80
CA HIS A 14 3.02 2.59 5.54
C HIS A 14 1.92 3.50 4.96
N GLY A 15 2.26 4.68 4.46
CA GLY A 15 1.29 5.60 3.87
C GLY A 15 0.72 5.02 2.59
N TYR A 16 1.61 4.48 1.76
CA TYR A 16 1.23 3.79 0.53
C TYR A 16 0.36 2.56 0.79
N ILE A 17 0.68 1.77 1.81
CA ILE A 17 -0.13 0.59 2.18
C ILE A 17 -1.51 1.02 2.65
N ALA A 18 -1.61 2.04 3.49
CA ALA A 18 -2.90 2.57 3.95
C ALA A 18 -3.76 3.00 2.75
N ASP A 19 -3.21 3.78 1.83
CA ASP A 19 -3.94 4.25 0.64
C ASP A 19 -4.41 3.08 -0.26
N VAL A 20 -3.56 2.07 -0.48
CA VAL A 20 -3.90 0.89 -1.29
C VAL A 20 -4.95 0.02 -0.60
N LEU A 21 -4.83 -0.18 0.71
CA LEU A 21 -5.78 -0.99 1.46
C LEU A 21 -7.14 -0.28 1.56
N GLU A 22 -7.17 1.04 1.71
CA GLU A 22 -8.42 1.80 1.77
C GLU A 22 -9.23 1.70 0.47
N ASP A 23 -8.55 1.69 -0.68
CA ASP A 23 -9.16 1.48 -2.00
C ASP A 23 -9.77 0.07 -2.17
N ASP A 24 -9.20 -0.94 -1.50
CA ASP A 24 -9.61 -2.36 -1.58
C ASP A 24 -10.48 -2.81 -0.39
N CYS A 25 -10.67 -1.95 0.62
CA CYS A 25 -11.25 -2.31 1.91
C CYS A 25 -12.68 -2.81 1.79
N ARG A 26 -12.89 -4.05 2.22
CA ARG A 26 -14.17 -4.45 2.80
C ARG A 26 -14.10 -4.23 4.31
N ASP A 27 -15.23 -4.29 4.97
CA ASP A 27 -15.46 -3.56 6.21
C ASP A 27 -14.66 -4.00 7.45
N LEU A 28 -13.96 -5.14 7.39
CA LEU A 28 -13.05 -5.62 8.45
C LEU A 28 -11.59 -5.17 8.23
N ASP A 29 -11.25 -4.70 7.03
CA ASP A 29 -9.88 -4.29 6.68
C ASP A 29 -9.53 -2.88 7.21
N ALA A 30 -10.53 -2.10 7.63
CA ALA A 30 -10.37 -0.74 8.15
C ALA A 30 -9.44 -0.65 9.38
N ALA A 31 -9.34 -1.72 10.19
CA ALA A 31 -8.41 -1.76 11.31
C ALA A 31 -6.94 -1.78 10.85
N GLU A 32 -6.66 -2.48 9.75
CA GLU A 32 -5.32 -2.61 9.19
C GLU A 32 -4.92 -1.33 8.44
N VAL A 33 -5.85 -0.69 7.73
CA VAL A 33 -5.64 0.65 7.17
C VAL A 33 -5.32 1.64 8.28
N GLY A 34 -6.09 1.62 9.37
CA GLY A 34 -5.89 2.49 10.52
C GLY A 34 -4.50 2.32 11.14
N TYR A 35 -4.04 1.07 11.31
CA TYR A 35 -2.69 0.78 11.79
C TYR A 35 -1.60 1.35 10.86
N HIS A 36 -1.76 1.20 9.55
CA HIS A 36 -0.80 1.72 8.59
C HIS A 36 -0.83 3.24 8.50
N ALA A 37 -2.01 3.88 8.56
CA ALA A 37 -2.13 5.33 8.62
C ALA A 37 -1.43 5.92 9.86
N ASP A 38 -1.53 5.26 11.03
CA ASP A 38 -0.89 5.69 12.27
C ASP A 38 0.64 5.68 12.13
N ARG A 39 1.19 4.56 11.63
CA ARG A 39 2.62 4.40 11.35
C ARG A 39 3.18 5.35 10.29
N SER A 40 2.29 5.99 9.53
CA SER A 40 2.63 6.98 8.50
C SER A 40 2.60 8.42 9.00
N GLY A 41 2.26 8.62 10.28
CA GLY A 41 2.08 9.95 10.87
C GLY A 41 0.73 10.60 10.55
N PHE A 42 -0.23 9.87 10.00
CA PHE A 42 -1.60 10.36 9.75
C PHE A 42 -2.52 10.02 10.92
N ALA A 43 -2.18 10.49 12.11
CA ALA A 43 -2.87 10.21 13.39
C ALA A 43 -4.40 10.34 13.32
N GLN A 44 -4.91 11.45 12.76
CA GLN A 44 -6.35 11.70 12.66
C GLN A 44 -7.06 10.69 11.75
N ARG A 45 -6.50 10.45 10.55
CA ARG A 45 -7.02 9.48 9.58
C ARG A 45 -6.99 8.06 10.15
N ALA A 46 -5.92 7.71 10.86
CA ALA A 46 -5.78 6.44 11.55
C ALA A 46 -6.86 6.24 12.61
N ALA A 47 -7.11 7.26 13.43
CA ALA A 47 -8.14 7.21 14.47
C ALA A 47 -9.55 7.06 13.87
N GLU A 48 -9.86 7.77 12.78
CA GLU A 48 -11.15 7.64 12.08
C GLU A 48 -11.38 6.22 11.55
N LEU A 49 -10.37 5.64 10.89
CA LEU A 49 -10.44 4.27 10.36
C LEU A 49 -10.54 3.20 11.46
N LEU A 50 -9.80 3.37 12.56
CA LEU A 50 -9.86 2.48 13.72
C LEU A 50 -11.23 2.56 14.42
N LEU A 51 -11.86 3.73 14.48
CA LEU A 51 -13.21 3.90 15.02
C LEU A 51 -14.28 3.30 14.09
N LEU A 52 -14.12 3.41 12.78
CA LEU A 52 -14.97 2.74 11.81
C LEU A 52 -14.90 1.22 11.98
N ALA A 53 -13.69 0.67 12.05
CA ALA A 53 -13.46 -0.75 12.30
C ALA A 53 -14.03 -1.20 13.66
N ALA A 54 -13.89 -0.39 14.71
CA ALA A 54 -14.45 -0.65 16.03
C ALA A 54 -15.98 -0.74 16.00
N THR A 55 -16.64 0.17 15.28
CA THR A 55 -18.11 0.16 15.11
C THR A 55 -18.55 -1.13 14.43
N ARG A 56 -17.85 -1.52 13.36
CA ARG A 56 -18.13 -2.75 12.62
C ARG A 56 -17.93 -4.01 13.47
N ALA A 57 -16.84 -4.05 14.24
CA ALA A 57 -16.55 -5.17 15.13
C ALA A 57 -17.67 -5.34 16.18
N ALA A 58 -18.17 -4.22 16.73
CA ALA A 58 -19.29 -4.22 17.67
C ALA A 58 -20.60 -4.72 17.02
N ASP A 59 -20.91 -4.31 15.79
CA ASP A 59 -22.09 -4.78 15.05
C ASP A 59 -22.07 -6.30 14.82
N LEU A 60 -20.87 -6.89 14.71
CA LEU A 60 -20.65 -8.32 14.56
C LEU A 60 -20.54 -9.07 15.91
N GLY A 61 -20.65 -8.37 17.04
CA GLY A 61 -20.57 -8.95 18.38
C GLY A 61 -19.16 -9.21 18.90
N TYR A 62 -18.12 -8.64 18.27
CA TYR A 62 -16.73 -8.71 18.75
C TYR A 62 -16.42 -7.58 19.74
N ASP A 63 -15.48 -7.83 20.66
CA ASP A 63 -14.99 -6.80 21.57
C ASP A 63 -14.12 -5.77 20.82
N ALA A 64 -14.65 -4.55 20.68
CA ALA A 64 -14.00 -3.45 19.98
C ALA A 64 -13.08 -2.60 20.88
N SER A 65 -12.92 -2.94 22.17
CA SER A 65 -12.19 -2.12 23.15
C SER A 65 -10.75 -1.82 22.75
N TYR A 66 -10.07 -2.79 22.12
CA TYR A 66 -8.70 -2.61 21.63
C TYR A 66 -8.60 -1.60 20.48
N LEU A 67 -9.55 -1.63 19.53
CA LEU A 67 -9.58 -0.70 18.40
C LEU A 67 -9.88 0.73 18.86
N VAL A 68 -10.80 0.90 19.81
CA VAL A 68 -11.09 2.19 20.43
C VAL A 68 -9.88 2.72 21.21
N ALA A 69 -9.17 1.86 21.94
CA ALA A 69 -7.95 2.26 22.64
C ALA A 69 -6.83 2.69 21.68
N SER A 70 -6.70 1.98 20.55
CA SER A 70 -5.73 2.29 19.51
C SER A 70 -6.07 3.60 18.79
N ALA A 71 -7.34 3.85 18.49
CA ALA A 71 -7.80 5.12 17.93
C ALA A 71 -7.48 6.31 18.85
N ARG A 72 -7.67 6.15 20.17
CA ARG A 72 -7.30 7.16 21.18
C ARG A 72 -5.81 7.43 21.24
N ALA A 73 -5.00 6.39 21.08
CA ALA A 73 -3.55 6.51 21.09
C ALA A 73 -3.06 7.24 19.83
N ALA A 74 -3.69 6.98 18.68
CA ALA A 74 -3.39 7.66 17.43
C ALA A 74 -3.78 9.14 17.49
N ASP A 75 -5.03 9.48 17.82
CA ASP A 75 -5.50 10.87 17.97
C ASP A 75 -6.44 11.03 19.18
N PRO A 76 -6.00 11.71 20.25
CA PRO A 76 -6.84 11.96 21.42
C PRO A 76 -8.05 12.86 21.15
N THR A 77 -8.02 13.70 20.11
CA THR A 77 -9.03 14.74 19.82
C THR A 77 -10.26 14.18 19.12
N THR A 78 -10.09 13.17 18.26
CA THR A 78 -11.19 12.51 17.53
C THR A 78 -12.24 11.90 18.45
N LEU A 79 -11.90 11.50 19.68
CA LEU A 79 -12.88 10.96 20.62
C LEU A 79 -13.82 12.02 21.19
N ALA A 80 -13.34 13.26 21.36
CA ALA A 80 -14.18 14.38 21.77
C ALA A 80 -15.19 14.72 20.68
N GLU A 81 -14.76 14.69 19.42
CA GLU A 81 -15.61 14.91 18.26
C GLU A 81 -16.59 13.74 18.03
N ALA A 82 -16.14 12.50 18.17
CA ALA A 82 -16.99 11.32 18.08
C ALA A 82 -18.07 11.31 19.19
N ARG A 83 -17.70 11.66 20.43
CA ARG A 83 -18.68 11.87 21.51
C ARG A 83 -19.65 12.99 21.20
N ALA A 84 -19.18 14.12 20.68
CA ALA A 84 -20.05 15.22 20.30
C ALA A 84 -21.02 14.81 19.18
N ARG A 85 -20.57 14.01 18.20
CA ARG A 85 -21.42 13.45 17.13
C ARG A 85 -22.46 12.49 17.68
N VAL A 86 -22.07 11.53 18.53
CA VAL A 86 -23.00 10.59 19.18
C VAL A 86 -24.01 11.33 20.06
N GLN A 87 -23.58 12.31 20.83
CA GLN A 87 -24.46 13.14 21.65
C GLN A 87 -25.42 13.99 20.79
N SER A 88 -24.97 14.46 19.63
CA SER A 88 -25.82 15.20 18.68
C SER A 88 -26.78 14.32 17.87
N SER A 89 -26.48 13.02 17.72
CA SER A 89 -27.33 12.07 17.00
C SER A 89 -28.40 11.43 17.88
N ILE A 90 -28.38 11.65 19.20
CA ILE A 90 -29.48 11.25 20.08
C ILE A 90 -30.65 12.20 19.79
N PRO A 91 -31.79 11.71 19.28
CA PRO A 91 -32.93 12.56 19.00
C PRO A 91 -33.40 13.21 20.30
N VAL A 92 -33.67 14.53 20.25
CA VAL A 92 -34.05 15.38 21.40
C VAL A 92 -35.24 14.81 22.17
N SER A 93 -36.08 13.99 21.54
CA SER A 93 -37.20 13.27 22.16
C SER A 93 -36.79 12.25 23.23
N LEU A 94 -35.58 11.69 23.17
CA LEU A 94 -35.07 10.75 24.18
C LEU A 94 -34.38 11.47 25.36
N ALA A 95 -33.86 12.68 25.14
CA ALA A 95 -33.25 13.49 26.20
C ALA A 95 -34.28 14.11 27.16
N MET A 96 -35.55 14.21 26.73
CA MET A 96 -36.64 14.77 27.55
C MET A 96 -37.32 13.76 28.48
N MET A 97 -37.07 12.45 28.34
CA MET A 97 -37.70 11.42 29.19
C MET A 97 -36.84 10.98 30.40
N GLY A 98 -35.60 11.46 30.51
CA GLY A 98 -34.70 11.14 31.62
C GLY A 98 -34.23 12.41 32.34
N ASN A 99 -34.77 12.66 33.54
CA ASN A 99 -34.27 13.69 34.46
C ASN A 99 -32.87 13.32 34.99
N ILE A 100 -31.83 13.40 34.16
CA ILE A 100 -30.44 13.45 34.60
C ILE A 100 -29.97 14.87 34.36
N VAL A 101 -30.05 15.68 35.42
CA VAL A 101 -29.47 17.03 35.47
C VAL A 101 -27.95 16.89 35.50
N VAL A 102 -27.30 16.98 34.34
CA VAL A 102 -25.87 17.30 34.26
C VAL A 102 -25.76 18.80 34.09
N SER A 103 -25.49 19.51 35.18
CA SER A 103 -25.24 20.95 35.14
C SER A 103 -23.96 21.24 34.35
N PRO A 104 -23.97 22.15 33.35
CA PRO A 104 -22.76 22.62 32.73
C PRO A 104 -22.06 23.61 33.66
N THR A 105 -20.83 23.31 34.06
CA THR A 105 -19.91 24.27 34.67
C THR A 105 -19.70 25.45 33.73
N SER A 106 -20.23 26.61 34.13
CA SER A 106 -20.08 27.89 33.47
C SER A 106 -18.62 28.33 33.44
N VAL A 107 -18.00 28.33 32.25
CA VAL A 107 -16.74 29.04 32.01
C VAL A 107 -17.05 30.54 31.87
N ARG A 108 -16.50 31.29 32.82
CA ARG A 108 -16.64 32.73 33.00
C ARG A 108 -15.98 33.49 31.84
N ARG A 109 -16.80 34.14 31.02
CA ARG A 109 -16.41 35.07 29.96
C ARG A 109 -16.07 36.44 30.56
N GLY A 110 -14.78 36.78 30.61
CA GLY A 110 -14.30 38.13 30.90
C GLY A 110 -13.97 38.86 29.59
N GLY A 111 -14.60 40.01 29.36
CA GLY A 111 -14.40 40.85 28.18
C GLY A 111 -13.38 41.98 28.38
N ASN A 112 -13.27 42.78 27.31
CA ASN A 112 -12.56 44.06 27.10
C ASN A 112 -11.10 43.87 26.61
N THR A 113 -10.61 44.54 25.56
CA THR A 113 -10.90 45.89 25.01
C THR A 113 -10.55 46.02 23.51
N SER A 114 -11.36 46.83 22.82
CA SER A 114 -11.07 47.72 21.67
C SER A 114 -9.61 47.95 21.25
N ARG A 115 -9.32 47.91 19.92
CA ARG A 115 -8.57 48.99 19.23
C ARG A 115 -8.65 48.94 17.69
N ALA A 116 -9.14 50.06 17.13
CA ALA A 116 -8.78 50.77 15.90
C ALA A 116 -8.64 50.05 14.53
N ALA A 117 -9.44 50.58 13.59
CA ALA A 117 -9.27 50.55 12.14
C ALA A 117 -7.97 51.23 11.68
N THR A 118 -7.43 50.89 10.50
CA THR A 118 -7.34 51.66 9.22
C THR A 118 -6.42 50.87 8.22
N PRO A 119 -6.22 51.26 6.94
CA PRO A 119 -6.96 50.78 5.77
C PRO A 119 -6.13 49.97 4.74
N ALA A 120 -6.86 49.58 3.68
CA ALA A 120 -6.45 48.90 2.46
C ALA A 120 -5.16 49.41 1.80
N ALA A 121 -4.30 48.46 1.43
CA ALA A 121 -3.24 48.66 0.45
C ALA A 121 -3.75 48.29 -0.94
N THR A 122 -3.83 49.30 -1.79
CA THR A 122 -4.01 49.22 -3.24
C THR A 122 -2.86 48.40 -3.84
N PHE A 123 -3.19 47.31 -4.53
CA PHE A 123 -2.22 46.52 -5.28
C PHE A 123 -2.31 46.92 -6.75
N ASP A 124 -1.19 47.38 -7.29
CA ASP A 124 -1.01 47.87 -8.66
C ASP A 124 -0.41 46.73 -9.51
N PRO A 125 -1.10 46.22 -10.56
CA PRO A 125 -0.51 45.20 -11.42
C PRO A 125 0.00 45.86 -12.71
N ALA A 126 1.24 46.34 -12.67
CA ALA A 126 2.00 46.71 -13.86
C ALA A 126 3.24 45.82 -14.00
N GLU A 127 3.32 45.19 -15.17
CA GLU A 127 4.54 44.74 -15.85
C GLU A 127 5.44 43.70 -15.15
N ALA A 128 5.29 42.44 -15.56
CA ALA A 128 6.42 41.53 -15.70
C ALA A 128 6.16 40.57 -16.86
N ASP A 129 6.27 41.13 -18.07
CA ASP A 129 6.53 40.38 -19.29
C ASP A 129 7.99 39.91 -19.27
N THR A 130 8.21 38.66 -18.85
CA THR A 130 9.50 37.99 -19.02
C THR A 130 9.28 36.61 -19.59
N ALA A 131 9.37 36.56 -20.92
CA ALA A 131 10.07 35.53 -21.70
C ALA A 131 10.11 34.11 -21.11
N ARG A 132 9.17 33.28 -21.56
CA ARG A 132 9.28 31.81 -21.51
C ARG A 132 10.48 31.37 -22.38
N ARG A 133 11.65 31.22 -21.76
CA ARG A 133 12.75 30.44 -22.34
C ARG A 133 12.51 28.98 -22.02
N HIS A 134 12.25 28.19 -23.05
CA HIS A 134 12.29 26.73 -22.99
C HIS A 134 13.68 26.27 -22.53
N PRO A 135 13.80 25.40 -21.52
CA PRO A 135 15.06 24.75 -21.23
C PRO A 135 15.38 23.78 -22.37
N VAL A 136 16.44 24.10 -23.11
CA VAL A 136 17.11 23.17 -24.03
C VAL A 136 17.65 22.02 -23.17
N LEU A 137 17.16 20.82 -23.43
CA LEU A 137 17.69 19.58 -22.87
C LEU A 137 19.13 19.41 -23.40
N PRO A 138 20.12 19.09 -22.54
CA PRO A 138 21.44 18.72 -23.04
C PRO A 138 21.34 17.38 -23.77
N ASP A 139 21.80 17.40 -25.02
CA ASP A 139 21.97 16.25 -25.90
C ASP A 139 23.03 15.29 -25.35
N GLU A 140 22.72 14.00 -25.53
CA GLU A 140 23.62 12.86 -25.76
C GLU A 140 24.59 12.47 -24.63
N GLU A 141 24.22 11.41 -23.91
CA GLU A 141 25.18 10.55 -23.22
C GLU A 141 26.00 9.77 -24.27
N PRO A 142 27.33 9.65 -24.10
CA PRO A 142 28.21 8.97 -25.05
C PRO A 142 27.88 7.47 -25.14
N GLU A 143 27.70 6.99 -26.36
CA GLU A 143 27.62 5.55 -26.66
C GLU A 143 28.96 4.90 -26.30
N ASP A 144 28.94 4.07 -25.25
CA ASP A 144 30.05 3.20 -24.87
C ASP A 144 30.24 2.13 -25.95
N ASP A 145 31.19 2.38 -26.85
CA ASP A 145 31.64 1.49 -27.92
C ASP A 145 32.46 0.33 -27.32
N ALA A 146 31.75 -0.59 -26.67
CA ALA A 146 32.32 -1.77 -26.02
C ALA A 146 32.74 -2.81 -27.08
N THR A 147 34.05 -2.89 -27.31
CA THR A 147 34.70 -3.93 -28.10
C THR A 147 34.33 -5.34 -27.59
N PRO A 148 34.08 -6.31 -28.50
CA PRO A 148 33.72 -7.68 -28.11
C PRO A 148 34.93 -8.40 -27.51
N THR A 149 34.90 -8.58 -26.18
CA THR A 149 35.87 -9.43 -25.48
C THR A 149 35.62 -10.89 -25.83
N ALA A 150 36.60 -11.52 -26.49
CA ALA A 150 36.57 -12.93 -26.86
C ALA A 150 36.40 -13.83 -25.61
N MET A 151 35.33 -14.63 -25.61
CA MET A 151 35.07 -15.62 -24.56
C MET A 151 36.14 -16.72 -24.56
N LEU A 152 36.89 -16.83 -23.47
CA LEU A 152 37.66 -18.02 -23.14
C LEU A 152 36.73 -19.14 -22.66
N PRO A 153 37.00 -20.41 -23.00
CA PRO A 153 36.18 -21.54 -22.59
C PRO A 153 36.28 -21.80 -21.07
N PRO A 154 35.19 -22.26 -20.42
CA PRO A 154 35.16 -22.46 -18.98
C PRO A 154 36.03 -23.63 -18.54
N LYS A 155 36.86 -23.38 -17.51
CA LYS A 155 37.66 -24.38 -16.81
C LYS A 155 36.74 -25.26 -15.97
N VAL A 156 36.67 -26.55 -16.29
CA VAL A 156 35.88 -27.57 -15.56
C VAL A 156 36.41 -27.70 -14.13
N ALA A 157 35.58 -27.36 -13.14
CA ALA A 157 35.89 -27.54 -11.73
C ALA A 157 35.54 -28.97 -11.27
N PRO A 158 36.37 -29.60 -10.40
CA PRO A 158 36.11 -30.94 -9.88
C PRO A 158 34.92 -30.95 -8.90
N ALA A 159 34.15 -32.04 -8.95
CA ALA A 159 32.94 -32.28 -8.17
C ALA A 159 33.16 -32.18 -6.64
N SER A 160 32.29 -31.41 -5.98
CA SER A 160 32.22 -31.34 -4.51
C SER A 160 31.55 -32.59 -3.91
N PRO A 161 32.04 -33.10 -2.77
CA PRO A 161 31.47 -34.26 -2.10
C PRO A 161 30.08 -33.98 -1.50
N ALA A 162 29.25 -35.02 -1.50
CA ALA A 162 27.86 -35.00 -1.09
C ALA A 162 27.66 -34.52 0.36
N ARG A 163 26.76 -33.55 0.53
CA ARG A 163 26.34 -33.02 1.83
C ARG A 163 25.35 -33.99 2.50
N PRO A 164 25.50 -34.35 3.79
CA PRO A 164 24.57 -35.25 4.46
C PRO A 164 23.18 -34.60 4.66
N PRO A 165 22.11 -35.40 4.70
CA PRO A 165 20.75 -34.90 4.80
C PRO A 165 20.52 -34.23 6.16
N ARG A 166 20.13 -32.95 6.13
CA ARG A 166 19.64 -32.25 7.33
C ARG A 166 18.22 -32.73 7.63
N ARG A 167 18.07 -33.42 8.75
CA ARG A 167 16.78 -33.82 9.32
C ARG A 167 16.08 -32.55 9.85
N ALA A 168 15.11 -32.04 9.11
CA ALA A 168 14.31 -30.89 9.53
C ALA A 168 13.27 -31.35 10.57
N THR A 169 13.46 -30.95 11.82
CA THR A 169 12.41 -31.00 12.85
C THR A 169 11.47 -29.83 12.61
N ASN A 170 10.30 -30.09 12.03
CA ASN A 170 9.26 -29.10 11.76
C ASN A 170 8.43 -28.87 13.05
N PRO A 171 8.37 -27.65 13.61
CA PRO A 171 7.72 -27.39 14.91
C PRO A 171 6.21 -27.06 14.81
N TYR A 172 5.48 -27.50 13.76
CA TYR A 172 4.03 -27.28 13.64
C TYR A 172 3.21 -28.57 13.86
N PRO A 173 1.94 -28.47 14.31
CA PRO A 173 1.09 -29.61 14.64
C PRO A 173 0.75 -30.39 13.38
N ALA A 174 0.78 -31.72 13.47
CA ALA A 174 0.49 -32.64 12.37
C ALA A 174 -0.96 -32.57 11.84
N GLU A 175 -1.82 -31.72 12.41
CA GLU A 175 -3.27 -31.72 12.20
C GLU A 175 -3.71 -31.08 10.87
N LEU A 176 -2.87 -30.31 10.19
CA LEU A 176 -3.19 -29.74 8.87
C LEU A 176 -2.73 -30.62 7.68
N SER A 177 -2.02 -31.72 7.94
CA SER A 177 -1.40 -32.53 6.87
C SER A 177 -2.25 -33.73 6.42
N THR A 178 -3.33 -34.07 7.12
CA THR A 178 -4.15 -35.27 6.83
C THR A 178 -5.38 -35.00 5.96
N ALA A 179 -5.63 -33.76 5.53
CA ALA A 179 -6.83 -33.36 4.81
C ALA A 179 -6.74 -33.44 3.26
N ASN A 180 -5.79 -34.20 2.71
CA ASN A 180 -5.67 -34.40 1.25
C ASN A 180 -6.51 -35.59 0.75
N ARG A 181 -7.80 -35.67 1.11
CA ARG A 181 -8.76 -36.50 0.36
C ARG A 181 -9.36 -35.63 -0.76
N PRO A 182 -9.24 -36.02 -2.04
CA PRO A 182 -9.73 -35.24 -3.19
C PRO A 182 -11.28 -35.22 -3.33
N GLY A 183 -12.01 -35.07 -2.23
CA GLY A 183 -13.48 -35.02 -2.20
C GLY A 183 -14.06 -34.27 -1.00
N ASP A 184 -13.29 -34.10 0.08
CA ASP A 184 -13.68 -33.34 1.27
C ASP A 184 -12.89 -32.03 1.34
N ARG A 185 -13.02 -31.17 0.32
CA ARG A 185 -12.65 -29.77 0.50
C ARG A 185 -13.77 -29.15 1.33
N PRO A 186 -13.52 -28.79 2.61
CA PRO A 186 -14.55 -28.11 3.37
C PRO A 186 -14.91 -26.85 2.61
N LEU A 187 -16.19 -26.47 2.65
CA LEU A 187 -16.72 -25.19 2.17
C LEU A 187 -16.18 -24.03 3.03
N LEU A 188 -14.86 -24.00 3.28
CA LEU A 188 -14.19 -22.76 3.66
C LEU A 188 -14.53 -21.78 2.56
N GLY A 189 -15.05 -20.60 2.96
CA GLY A 189 -15.36 -19.53 2.03
C GLY A 189 -14.13 -19.14 1.20
N ASP A 190 -14.28 -18.11 0.37
CA ASP A 190 -13.15 -17.58 -0.39
C ASP A 190 -12.07 -17.05 0.56
N VAL A 191 -11.14 -17.92 0.97
CA VAL A 191 -10.00 -17.64 1.86
C VAL A 191 -8.83 -17.02 1.10
N ALA A 192 -8.90 -16.97 -0.23
CA ALA A 192 -7.83 -16.44 -1.07
C ALA A 192 -7.52 -14.95 -0.81
N PRO A 193 -8.51 -14.06 -0.53
CA PRO A 193 -8.25 -12.68 -0.15
C PRO A 193 -7.48 -12.57 1.18
N GLU A 194 -7.89 -13.32 2.21
CA GLU A 194 -7.21 -13.32 3.52
C GLU A 194 -5.77 -13.83 3.40
N LEU A 195 -5.57 -14.94 2.69
CA LEU A 195 -4.23 -15.49 2.42
C LEU A 195 -3.36 -14.49 1.65
N ALA A 196 -3.92 -13.81 0.64
CA ALA A 196 -3.19 -12.76 -0.07
C ALA A 196 -2.81 -11.59 0.85
N ASN A 197 -3.67 -11.24 1.81
CA ASN A 197 -3.37 -10.22 2.80
C ASN A 197 -2.25 -10.65 3.77
N TYR A 198 -2.24 -11.90 4.24
CA TYR A 198 -1.13 -12.44 5.03
C TYR A 198 0.20 -12.46 4.25
N VAL A 199 0.18 -12.75 2.94
CA VAL A 199 1.38 -12.60 2.10
C VAL A 199 1.84 -11.15 2.07
N ARG A 200 0.91 -10.21 1.86
CA ARG A 200 1.20 -8.77 1.80
C ARG A 200 1.84 -8.28 3.10
N THR A 201 1.21 -8.50 4.25
CA THR A 201 1.75 -8.11 5.57
C THR A 201 3.11 -8.74 5.86
N SER A 202 3.33 -9.98 5.44
CA SER A 202 4.62 -10.66 5.56
C SER A 202 5.71 -10.04 4.67
N ILE A 203 5.38 -9.64 3.44
CA ILE A 203 6.30 -8.91 2.55
C ILE A 203 6.70 -7.57 3.17
N LEU A 204 5.71 -6.84 3.68
CA LEU A 204 5.89 -5.50 4.25
C LEU A 204 6.73 -5.55 5.53
N SER A 205 6.51 -6.52 6.41
CA SER A 205 7.37 -6.74 7.59
C SER A 205 8.77 -7.27 7.25
N GLY A 206 9.02 -7.66 5.98
CA GLY A 206 10.28 -8.26 5.55
C GLY A 206 10.44 -9.74 5.96
N ALA A 207 9.37 -10.37 6.44
CA ALA A 207 9.34 -11.78 6.83
C ALA A 207 9.14 -12.70 5.59
N TYR A 208 10.12 -12.71 4.68
CA TYR A 208 9.97 -13.39 3.37
C TYR A 208 9.77 -14.91 3.48
N ASP A 209 10.34 -15.57 4.48
CA ASP A 209 10.08 -17.00 4.73
C ASP A 209 8.65 -17.29 5.18
N VAL A 210 8.01 -16.34 5.85
CA VAL A 210 6.59 -16.41 6.23
C VAL A 210 5.74 -16.13 4.98
N ALA A 211 6.12 -15.14 4.19
CA ALA A 211 5.44 -14.81 2.93
C ALA A 211 5.44 -16.01 1.95
N GLU A 212 6.56 -16.72 1.78
CA GLU A 212 6.61 -17.93 0.93
C GLU A 212 5.61 -19.01 1.38
N ARG A 213 5.49 -19.24 2.70
CA ARG A 213 4.53 -20.22 3.24
C ARG A 213 3.09 -19.82 2.95
N TRP A 214 2.75 -18.54 3.11
CA TRP A 214 1.42 -18.04 2.76
C TRP A 214 1.14 -18.07 1.27
N VAL A 215 2.15 -17.85 0.43
CA VAL A 215 2.05 -18.01 -1.02
C VAL A 215 1.76 -19.47 -1.38
N ASP A 216 2.41 -20.44 -0.73
CA ASP A 216 2.16 -21.86 -0.96
C ASP A 216 0.75 -22.27 -0.50
N ALA A 217 0.26 -21.72 0.61
CA ALA A 217 -1.13 -21.90 1.05
C ALA A 217 -2.13 -21.29 0.05
N LEU A 218 -1.84 -20.09 -0.48
CA LEU A 218 -2.66 -19.43 -1.50
C LEU A 218 -2.68 -20.21 -2.83
N ASP A 219 -1.57 -20.83 -3.20
CA ASP A 219 -1.49 -21.69 -4.39
C ASP A 219 -2.31 -22.98 -4.19
N ALA A 220 -2.21 -23.58 -2.99
CA ALA A 220 -2.94 -24.79 -2.61
C ALA A 220 -4.47 -24.59 -2.57
N SER A 221 -4.96 -23.35 -2.39
CA SER A 221 -6.40 -23.05 -2.46
C SER A 221 -6.97 -23.22 -3.87
N GLY A 222 -6.13 -23.20 -4.92
CA GLY A 222 -6.51 -23.46 -6.31
C GLY A 222 -7.12 -22.26 -7.05
N ASP A 223 -7.88 -21.40 -6.36
CA ASP A 223 -8.62 -20.29 -6.98
C ASP A 223 -7.74 -19.07 -7.32
N ALA A 224 -6.48 -19.07 -6.87
CA ALA A 224 -5.60 -17.91 -6.95
C ALA A 224 -4.21 -18.21 -7.55
N SER A 225 -4.07 -19.26 -8.38
CA SER A 225 -2.77 -19.73 -8.89
C SER A 225 -1.92 -18.65 -9.60
N GLU A 226 -2.53 -17.83 -10.47
CA GLU A 226 -1.83 -16.69 -11.12
C GLU A 226 -1.38 -15.64 -10.10
N ARG A 227 -2.24 -15.33 -9.11
CA ARG A 227 -1.94 -14.37 -8.04
C ARG A 227 -0.82 -14.91 -7.13
N ALA A 228 -0.88 -16.18 -6.75
CA ALA A 228 0.14 -16.87 -5.98
C ALA A 228 1.48 -16.87 -6.71
N THR A 229 1.50 -17.20 -8.00
CA THR A 229 2.73 -17.18 -8.82
C THR A 229 3.34 -15.78 -8.91
N ARG A 230 2.50 -14.74 -9.06
CA ARG A 230 2.95 -13.35 -9.07
C ARG A 230 3.58 -12.95 -7.73
N LEU A 231 2.90 -13.23 -6.62
CA LEU A 231 3.40 -12.96 -5.28
C LEU A 231 4.70 -13.74 -4.99
N ARG A 232 4.77 -15.01 -5.42
CA ARG A 232 5.99 -15.83 -5.37
C ARG A 232 7.15 -15.15 -6.09
N GLY A 233 6.90 -14.63 -7.28
CA GLY A 233 7.89 -13.87 -8.06
C GLY A 233 8.44 -12.67 -7.30
N ILE A 234 7.56 -11.86 -6.72
CA ILE A 234 7.93 -10.69 -5.89
C ILE A 234 8.76 -11.12 -4.68
N VAL A 235 8.29 -12.11 -3.91
CA VAL A 235 8.98 -12.59 -2.70
C VAL A 235 10.38 -13.11 -3.02
N ARG A 236 10.53 -13.91 -4.09
CA ARG A 236 11.84 -14.43 -4.53
C ARG A 236 12.79 -13.29 -4.92
N SER A 237 12.30 -12.29 -5.66
CA SER A 237 13.09 -11.11 -6.01
C SER A 237 13.54 -10.32 -4.77
N LEU A 238 12.65 -10.09 -3.80
CA LEU A 238 12.96 -9.38 -2.54
C LEU A 238 13.93 -10.16 -1.64
N ARG A 239 13.95 -11.48 -1.73
CA ARG A 239 14.90 -12.35 -1.01
C ARG A 239 16.30 -12.37 -1.64
N GLY A 240 16.46 -11.78 -2.83
CA GLY A 240 17.72 -11.77 -3.59
C GLY A 240 17.82 -12.85 -4.67
N ASP A 241 16.84 -13.74 -4.81
CA ASP A 241 16.73 -14.64 -5.97
C ASP A 241 16.06 -13.91 -7.15
N VAL A 242 16.73 -12.84 -7.58
CA VAL A 242 16.26 -11.95 -8.65
C VAL A 242 16.02 -12.71 -9.96
N PRO A 243 16.91 -13.60 -10.45
CA PRO A 243 16.70 -14.27 -11.73
C PRO A 243 15.44 -15.14 -11.75
N THR A 244 15.17 -15.89 -10.68
CA THR A 244 13.98 -16.74 -10.59
C THR A 244 12.72 -15.91 -10.46
N GLY A 245 12.73 -14.88 -9.61
CA GLY A 245 11.60 -13.98 -9.44
C GLY A 245 11.20 -13.27 -10.74
N LEU A 246 12.16 -12.72 -11.49
CA LEU A 246 11.90 -12.09 -12.77
C LEU A 246 11.40 -13.07 -13.83
N ARG A 247 11.90 -14.32 -13.85
CA ARG A 247 11.42 -15.36 -14.78
C ARG A 247 9.95 -15.70 -14.51
N LEU A 248 9.58 -15.87 -13.23
CA LEU A 248 8.19 -16.12 -12.84
C LEU A 248 7.27 -14.98 -13.28
N LEU A 249 7.67 -13.72 -13.03
CA LEU A 249 6.86 -12.55 -13.35
C LEU A 249 6.66 -12.33 -14.85
N ARG A 250 7.71 -12.57 -15.67
CA ARG A 250 7.57 -12.57 -17.13
C ARG A 250 6.60 -13.65 -17.60
N GLY A 251 6.71 -14.86 -17.05
CA GLY A 251 5.79 -15.96 -17.36
C GLY A 251 4.34 -15.67 -16.98
N VAL A 252 4.09 -15.03 -15.83
CA VAL A 252 2.73 -14.59 -15.43
C VAL A 252 2.18 -13.56 -16.40
N ARG A 253 2.99 -12.59 -16.83
CA ARG A 253 2.58 -11.57 -17.80
C ARG A 253 2.25 -12.18 -19.16
N GLU A 254 3.11 -13.08 -19.66
CA GLU A 254 2.94 -13.75 -20.96
C GLU A 254 1.73 -14.68 -21.01
N LYS A 255 1.42 -15.34 -19.89
CA LYS A 255 0.31 -16.32 -19.78
C LYS A 255 -0.96 -15.72 -19.17
N ALA A 256 -1.02 -14.40 -19.02
CA ALA A 256 -2.13 -13.74 -18.36
C ALA A 256 -3.46 -14.01 -19.07
N SER A 257 -4.44 -14.52 -18.33
CA SER A 257 -5.78 -14.83 -18.84
C SER A 257 -6.61 -13.60 -19.24
N SER A 258 -6.22 -12.39 -18.82
CA SER A 258 -6.90 -11.14 -19.18
C SER A 258 -5.94 -9.95 -19.24
N PRO A 259 -6.32 -8.85 -19.92
CA PRO A 259 -5.52 -7.63 -19.95
C PRO A 259 -5.23 -7.07 -18.56
N LEU A 260 -6.19 -7.11 -17.64
CA LEU A 260 -5.99 -6.67 -16.26
C LEU A 260 -4.94 -7.53 -15.54
N ARG A 261 -4.95 -8.85 -15.74
CA ARG A 261 -3.92 -9.75 -15.20
C ARG A 261 -2.54 -9.48 -15.82
N SER A 262 -2.49 -9.15 -17.12
CA SER A 262 -1.25 -8.75 -17.80
C SER A 262 -0.69 -7.45 -17.22
N CYS A 263 -1.53 -6.43 -17.00
CA CYS A 263 -1.19 -5.19 -16.31
C CYS A 263 -0.62 -5.46 -14.91
N GLN A 264 -1.31 -6.28 -14.10
CA GLN A 264 -0.84 -6.67 -12.77
C GLN A 264 0.52 -7.40 -12.82
N GLY A 265 0.74 -8.25 -13.83
CA GLY A 265 2.02 -8.93 -14.07
C GLY A 265 3.14 -7.96 -14.44
N ALA A 266 2.88 -7.03 -15.36
CA ALA A 266 3.83 -5.99 -15.76
C ALA A 266 4.20 -5.05 -14.61
N LEU A 267 3.22 -4.67 -13.77
CA LEU A 267 3.45 -3.85 -12.58
C LEU A 267 4.35 -4.57 -11.57
N ALA A 268 4.05 -5.84 -11.27
CA ALA A 268 4.88 -6.65 -10.37
C ALA A 268 6.30 -6.87 -10.91
N LEU A 269 6.44 -7.05 -12.22
CA LEU A 269 7.73 -7.14 -12.90
C LEU A 269 8.53 -5.84 -12.75
N SER A 270 7.90 -4.69 -13.01
CA SER A 270 8.54 -3.38 -12.87
C SER A 270 9.00 -3.11 -11.43
N PHE A 271 8.17 -3.41 -10.44
CA PHE A 271 8.54 -3.31 -9.02
C PHE A 271 9.79 -4.16 -8.69
N SER A 272 9.82 -5.41 -9.16
CA SER A 272 10.94 -6.31 -8.90
C SER A 272 12.23 -5.88 -9.62
N LEU A 273 12.11 -5.29 -10.82
CA LEU A 273 13.23 -4.70 -11.56
C LEU A 273 13.77 -3.44 -10.87
N LEU A 274 12.89 -2.58 -10.34
CA LEU A 274 13.27 -1.41 -9.56
C LEU A 274 14.07 -1.84 -8.32
N HIS A 275 13.59 -2.85 -7.59
CA HIS A 275 14.30 -3.41 -6.43
C HIS A 275 15.68 -3.95 -6.80
N ALA A 276 15.78 -4.63 -7.95
CA ALA A 276 17.04 -5.11 -8.51
C ALA A 276 17.92 -4.01 -9.14
N ARG A 277 17.57 -2.73 -9.00
CA ARG A 277 18.27 -1.56 -9.56
C ARG A 277 18.39 -1.56 -11.09
N ARG A 278 17.52 -2.29 -11.80
CA ARG A 278 17.45 -2.33 -13.27
C ARG A 278 16.50 -1.25 -13.79
N LEU A 279 16.85 0.01 -13.54
CA LEU A 279 15.95 1.16 -13.67
C LEU A 279 15.36 1.34 -15.09
N ARG A 280 16.17 1.12 -16.14
CA ARG A 280 15.71 1.23 -17.54
C ARG A 280 14.61 0.21 -17.86
N GLU A 281 14.82 -1.05 -17.49
CA GLU A 281 13.84 -2.12 -17.72
C GLU A 281 12.59 -1.94 -16.84
N ALA A 282 12.78 -1.51 -15.60
CA ALA A 282 11.66 -1.20 -14.70
C ALA A 282 10.77 -0.11 -15.30
N ARG A 283 11.35 0.96 -15.86
CA ARG A 283 10.62 2.03 -16.54
C ARG A 283 9.81 1.51 -17.73
N ILE A 284 10.40 0.66 -18.57
CA ILE A 284 9.70 0.07 -19.73
C ILE A 284 8.49 -0.75 -19.25
N ALA A 285 8.68 -1.64 -18.28
CA ALA A 285 7.59 -2.45 -17.74
C ALA A 285 6.50 -1.62 -17.04
N ALA A 286 6.87 -0.50 -16.40
CA ALA A 286 5.90 0.44 -15.81
C ALA A 286 5.07 1.17 -16.87
N LEU A 287 5.69 1.57 -17.99
CA LEU A 287 4.99 2.22 -19.10
C LEU A 287 3.99 1.27 -19.76
N GLU A 288 4.38 0.00 -19.97
CA GLU A 288 3.47 -1.04 -20.44
C GLU A 288 2.28 -1.22 -19.49
N ALA A 289 2.52 -1.34 -18.18
CA ALA A 289 1.46 -1.49 -17.19
C ALA A 289 0.50 -0.28 -17.18
N LEU A 290 1.03 0.95 -17.27
CA LEU A 290 0.24 2.17 -17.30
C LEU A 290 -0.61 2.28 -18.57
N ALA A 291 -0.05 1.92 -19.74
CA ALA A 291 -0.79 1.90 -20.99
C ALA A 291 -2.02 0.99 -20.89
N ILE A 292 -1.81 -0.26 -20.43
CA ILE A 292 -2.91 -1.22 -20.25
C ILE A 292 -3.91 -0.71 -19.20
N ALA A 293 -3.45 -0.13 -18.09
CA ALA A 293 -4.35 0.40 -17.06
C ALA A 293 -5.27 1.50 -17.60
N ARG A 294 -4.73 2.40 -18.42
CA ARG A 294 -5.49 3.48 -19.07
C ARG A 294 -6.46 2.97 -20.12
N GLU A 295 -6.02 2.04 -20.96
CA GLU A 295 -6.90 1.39 -21.95
C GLU A 295 -8.10 0.71 -21.29
N LEU A 296 -7.92 0.14 -20.10
CA LEU A 296 -8.98 -0.49 -19.32
C LEU A 296 -9.80 0.50 -18.48
N GLY A 297 -9.38 1.76 -18.36
CA GLY A 297 -9.94 2.71 -17.39
C GLY A 297 -9.81 2.23 -15.93
N HIS A 298 -8.81 1.41 -15.62
CA HIS A 298 -8.65 0.80 -14.30
C HIS A 298 -7.88 1.72 -13.35
N GLY A 299 -8.58 2.70 -12.80
CA GLY A 299 -8.03 3.74 -11.92
C GLY A 299 -7.05 3.26 -10.84
N PRO A 300 -7.36 2.19 -10.07
CA PRO A 300 -6.41 1.68 -9.07
C PRO A 300 -5.07 1.22 -9.66
N SER A 301 -5.08 0.62 -10.86
CA SER A 301 -3.84 0.18 -11.52
C SER A 301 -3.05 1.36 -12.07
N GLU A 302 -3.74 2.38 -12.58
CA GLU A 302 -3.11 3.62 -13.03
C GLU A 302 -2.41 4.33 -11.85
N ARG A 303 -3.09 4.50 -10.71
CA ARG A 303 -2.50 5.05 -9.49
C ARG A 303 -1.27 4.27 -9.03
N ALA A 304 -1.37 2.94 -9.03
CA ALA A 304 -0.24 2.09 -8.66
C ALA A 304 0.96 2.25 -9.63
N CYS A 305 0.72 2.40 -10.93
CA CYS A 305 1.77 2.71 -11.90
C CYS A 305 2.40 4.08 -11.65
N MET A 306 1.60 5.11 -11.35
CA MET A 306 2.09 6.46 -11.07
C MET A 306 2.93 6.51 -9.78
N ALA A 307 2.53 5.81 -8.73
CA ALA A 307 3.34 5.64 -7.51
C ALA A 307 4.67 4.92 -7.79
N LEU A 308 4.68 3.94 -8.70
CA LEU A 308 5.89 3.26 -9.13
C LEU A 308 6.81 4.17 -9.95
N PHE A 309 6.26 5.04 -10.81
CA PHE A 309 7.04 6.06 -11.50
C PHE A 309 7.68 7.05 -10.53
N ALA A 310 6.95 7.51 -9.51
CA ALA A 310 7.54 8.37 -8.49
C ALA A 310 8.75 7.68 -7.81
N SER A 311 8.63 6.39 -7.51
CA SER A 311 9.73 5.59 -6.94
C SER A 311 10.92 5.45 -7.91
N LEU A 312 10.65 5.26 -9.20
CA LEU A 312 11.68 5.20 -10.25
C LEU A 312 12.42 6.52 -10.42
N TYR A 313 11.69 7.65 -10.48
CA TYR A 313 12.31 8.98 -10.61
C TYR A 313 13.14 9.35 -9.39
N ARG A 314 12.68 8.99 -8.20
CA ARG A 314 13.49 9.12 -6.98
C ARG A 314 14.77 8.30 -7.07
N ALA A 315 14.70 7.04 -7.54
CA ALA A 315 15.89 6.19 -7.70
C ALA A 315 16.88 6.74 -8.74
N LEU A 316 16.41 7.58 -9.68
CA LEU A 316 17.22 8.30 -10.67
C LEU A 316 17.72 9.67 -10.17
N GLY A 317 17.45 10.05 -8.91
CA GLY A 317 17.84 11.36 -8.35
C GLY A 317 16.93 12.53 -8.73
N ARG A 318 15.81 12.29 -9.42
CA ARG A 318 14.81 13.31 -9.79
C ARG A 318 13.72 13.43 -8.73
N THR A 319 14.09 13.96 -7.57
CA THR A 319 13.23 14.00 -6.37
C THR A 319 12.05 14.97 -6.50
N ASP A 320 12.22 16.04 -7.27
CA ASP A 320 11.19 17.03 -7.62
C ASP A 320 10.06 16.38 -8.43
N VAL A 321 10.39 15.70 -9.53
CA VAL A 321 9.43 14.99 -10.38
C VAL A 321 8.72 13.88 -9.61
N ALA A 322 9.46 13.18 -8.74
CA ALA A 322 8.88 12.16 -7.88
C ALA A 322 7.86 12.73 -6.89
N ALA A 323 8.13 13.90 -6.30
CA ALA A 323 7.20 14.57 -5.41
C ALA A 323 5.94 15.06 -6.14
N ASP A 324 6.07 15.58 -7.35
CA ASP A 324 4.93 16.00 -8.18
C ASP A 324 4.01 14.85 -8.53
N LEU A 325 4.58 13.73 -8.98
CA LEU A 325 3.81 12.52 -9.27
C LEU A 325 3.06 11.99 -8.04
N ARG A 326 3.66 12.06 -6.85
CA ARG A 326 2.99 11.65 -5.61
C ARG A 326 1.83 12.56 -5.26
N ARG A 327 1.99 13.87 -5.41
CA ARG A 327 0.89 14.83 -5.21
C ARG A 327 -0.25 14.53 -6.17
N GLN A 328 0.03 14.21 -7.43
CA GLN A 328 -1.00 13.82 -8.40
C GLN A 328 -1.74 12.55 -7.94
N VAL A 329 -1.03 11.50 -7.53
CA VAL A 329 -1.65 10.26 -7.04
C VAL A 329 -2.55 10.52 -5.83
N LEU A 330 -2.12 11.37 -4.89
CA LEU A 330 -2.88 11.73 -3.69
C LEU A 330 -4.10 12.61 -4.00
N HIS A 331 -4.00 13.51 -4.99
CA HIS A 331 -5.11 14.37 -5.40
C HIS A 331 -6.14 13.66 -6.28
N GLU A 332 -5.71 12.67 -7.07
CA GLU A 332 -6.59 11.84 -7.91
C GLU A 332 -7.20 10.66 -7.16
N ALA A 333 -6.79 10.42 -5.91
CA ALA A 333 -7.50 9.52 -5.01
C ALA A 333 -8.96 10.01 -4.95
N PRO A 334 -9.91 9.24 -5.48
CA PRO A 334 -11.29 9.69 -5.55
C PRO A 334 -11.72 9.98 -4.12
N ALA A 335 -11.97 11.26 -3.79
CA ALA A 335 -12.74 11.61 -2.61
C ALA A 335 -14.01 10.76 -2.74
N ALA A 336 -14.09 9.69 -1.94
CA ALA A 336 -15.03 8.59 -2.13
C ALA A 336 -16.35 9.20 -2.53
N ARG A 337 -16.70 9.10 -3.82
CA ARG A 337 -17.88 9.76 -4.35
C ARG A 337 -19.02 9.10 -3.64
N THR A 338 -19.47 9.78 -2.60
CA THR A 338 -20.64 9.49 -1.81
C THR A 338 -21.82 9.88 -2.70
N THR A 339 -21.89 9.32 -3.91
CA THR A 339 -23.12 9.27 -4.67
C THR A 339 -23.92 8.14 -4.04
N LEU A 340 -24.41 8.44 -2.83
CA LEU A 340 -25.64 7.89 -2.31
C LEU A 340 -26.69 8.21 -3.38
N SER A 341 -26.89 7.28 -4.30
CA SER A 341 -28.06 7.23 -5.16
C SER A 341 -29.24 7.02 -4.22
N VAL A 342 -29.95 8.11 -3.92
CA VAL A 342 -31.27 8.10 -3.29
C VAL A 342 -32.27 7.46 -4.25
#